data_AF-A0A814CN27-F1
#
_entry.id   AF-A0A814CN27-F1
#
_cell.length_a   1.000
_cell.length_b   1.000
_cell.length_c   1.000
_cell.angle_alpha   90.00
_cell.angle_beta   90.00
_cell.angle_gamma   90.00
#
_symmetry.space_group_name_H-M   'P 1'
#
loop_
_entity.id
_entity.type
_entity.pdbx_description
1 polymer ?
#
loop_
_entity_poly.entity_id
_entity_poly.type
_entity_poly.pdbx_seq_one_letter_code
_entity_poly.pdbx_strand_id
1 'polypeptide(L)'
;MRIRNFISWFHDYVHNYNLFIPDEDHYEDDNDQPIDPAIRVKQQKHSTWLYVFLFIISLYVLFFIALLSPTSRIITISNLTPLLYDQLHHEHDGTLSYPCSSITIPYSTFVTNMVSFHPVCSSGFVSREWIEGFYLPVANAYLLDDFRTTAFSQFELLAALCSVSNDIVSKALLDIQNKQIVTVELLEEEDIQLQVEAMVELVLATAHAQVTSLLQHVQMMYRSNTLVSAFGTNAVVQIGSGSVSISSTYQVNPNNTYSLGSSALSCTEKIMVSPAVFYAQPLDTNVIDHTYWPVYYDVNNVNSLISASVDGFFGGCFPLDVVLASTLDCLYNVQCLEILFNYFPALNQV
;
A
#
# COMPACT_ATOMS: atom_id res chain seq x y z
N MET A 1 -30.41 87.95 17.06
CA MET A 1 -31.88 88.16 16.93
C MET A 1 -32.57 87.24 15.90
N ARG A 2 -31.91 86.23 15.29
CA ARG A 2 -32.50 85.39 14.23
C ARG A 2 -32.97 83.99 14.65
N ILE A 3 -32.38 83.41 15.69
CA ILE A 3 -32.66 82.01 16.09
C ILE A 3 -34.04 81.87 16.74
N ARG A 4 -34.45 82.82 17.59
CA ARG A 4 -35.73 82.75 18.30
C ARG A 4 -36.95 82.84 17.37
N ASN A 5 -36.86 83.65 16.31
CA ASN A 5 -37.91 83.76 15.30
C ASN A 5 -37.97 82.51 14.41
N PHE A 6 -36.82 81.91 14.11
CA PHE A 6 -36.78 80.66 13.36
C PHE A 6 -37.38 79.49 14.16
N ILE A 7 -37.07 79.39 15.46
CA ILE A 7 -37.65 78.34 16.33
C ILE A 7 -39.17 78.52 16.46
N SER A 8 -39.68 79.74 16.62
CA SER A 8 -41.13 79.94 16.72
C SER A 8 -41.85 79.62 15.40
N TRP A 9 -41.29 80.06 14.26
CA TRP A 9 -41.84 79.73 12.95
C TRP A 9 -41.84 78.23 12.69
N PHE A 10 -40.75 77.55 13.02
CA PHE A 10 -40.62 76.10 12.85
C PHE A 10 -41.58 75.34 13.77
N HIS A 11 -41.71 75.76 15.02
CA HIS A 11 -42.67 75.18 15.96
C HIS A 11 -44.11 75.29 15.46
N ASP A 12 -44.51 76.46 14.97
CA ASP A 12 -45.87 76.67 14.45
C ASP A 12 -46.13 75.91 13.15
N TYR A 13 -45.13 75.81 12.29
CA TYR A 13 -45.21 75.04 11.04
C TYR A 13 -45.37 73.54 11.33
N VAL A 14 -44.54 72.99 12.23
CA VAL A 14 -44.59 71.56 12.60
C VAL A 14 -45.86 71.25 13.41
N HIS A 15 -46.28 72.12 14.33
CA HIS A 15 -47.52 71.95 15.12
C HIS A 15 -48.77 71.86 14.24
N ASN A 16 -48.78 72.54 13.10
CA ASN A 16 -49.91 72.56 12.18
C ASN A 16 -49.78 71.60 11.00
N TYR A 17 -48.68 70.86 10.91
CA TYR A 17 -48.45 69.90 9.83
C TYR A 17 -49.42 68.72 9.93
N ASN A 18 -50.07 68.39 8.81
CA ASN A 18 -50.98 67.27 8.69
C ASN A 18 -50.62 66.53 7.39
N LEU A 19 -50.15 65.29 7.51
CA LEU A 19 -49.70 64.49 6.38
C LEU A 19 -50.88 63.83 5.66
N PHE A 20 -51.96 63.55 6.40
CA PHE A 20 -53.17 62.91 5.89
C PHE A 20 -54.22 63.99 5.59
N ILE A 21 -53.97 64.76 4.53
CA ILE A 21 -54.97 65.62 3.92
C ILE A 21 -55.73 64.74 2.92
N PRO A 22 -57.06 64.60 3.03
CA PRO A 22 -57.82 63.84 2.05
C PRO A 22 -57.78 64.60 0.71
N ASP A 23 -57.50 63.88 -0.37
CA ASP A 23 -57.82 64.39 -1.71
C ASP A 23 -59.34 64.58 -1.79
N GLU A 24 -59.78 65.70 -2.37
CA GLU A 24 -61.17 66.18 -2.29
C GLU A 24 -62.23 65.27 -2.93
N ASP A 25 -61.89 64.10 -3.50
CA ASP A 25 -62.80 63.41 -4.43
C ASP A 25 -63.22 61.96 -4.10
N HIS A 26 -62.86 61.35 -2.96
CA HIS A 26 -63.27 59.96 -2.69
C HIS A 26 -63.76 59.70 -1.26
N TYR A 27 -65.07 59.78 -1.05
CA TYR A 27 -65.98 58.64 -0.86
C TYR A 27 -67.33 59.14 -0.29
N GLU A 28 -68.38 59.00 -1.08
CA GLU A 28 -69.73 58.79 -0.57
C GLU A 28 -69.73 57.40 0.10
N ASP A 29 -69.91 57.33 1.42
CA ASP A 29 -70.34 56.12 2.11
C ASP A 29 -71.52 56.49 3.02
N ASP A 30 -72.67 55.91 2.69
CA ASP A 30 -74.02 56.36 3.03
C ASP A 30 -74.48 55.95 4.45
N ASN A 31 -73.57 55.64 5.39
CA ASN A 31 -73.98 55.10 6.70
C ASN A 31 -73.26 55.61 7.95
N ASP A 32 -72.39 56.62 7.86
CA ASP A 32 -71.80 57.21 9.06
C ASP A 32 -72.35 58.61 9.37
N GLN A 33 -72.74 58.80 10.63
CA GLN A 33 -73.18 60.10 11.17
C GLN A 33 -72.15 61.20 10.85
N PRO A 34 -72.58 62.44 10.57
CA PRO A 34 -71.67 63.52 10.23
C PRO A 34 -70.74 63.81 11.42
N ILE A 35 -69.52 63.26 11.38
CA ILE A 35 -68.47 63.61 12.33
C ILE A 35 -68.04 65.04 12.01
N ASP A 36 -68.20 65.93 13.00
CA ASP A 36 -67.81 67.33 12.95
C ASP A 36 -66.44 67.50 12.25
N PRO A 37 -66.34 68.32 11.18
CA PRO A 37 -65.08 68.53 10.46
C PRO A 37 -63.93 68.95 11.39
N ALA A 38 -64.21 69.63 12.51
CA ALA A 38 -63.19 69.98 13.49
C ALA A 38 -62.61 68.76 14.23
N ILE A 39 -63.43 67.72 14.47
CA ILE A 39 -63.01 66.47 15.13
C ILE A 39 -62.14 65.64 14.18
N ARG A 40 -62.50 65.57 12.89
CA ARG A 40 -61.72 64.86 11.86
C ARG A 40 -60.33 65.46 11.65
N VAL A 41 -60.20 66.79 11.56
CA VAL A 41 -58.89 67.45 11.44
C VAL A 41 -58.03 67.19 12.68
N LYS A 42 -58.64 67.11 13.88
CA LYS A 42 -57.91 66.79 15.11
C LYS A 42 -57.41 65.34 15.12
N GLN A 43 -58.22 64.38 14.66
CA GLN A 43 -57.80 62.98 14.51
C GLN A 43 -56.70 62.80 13.47
N GLN A 44 -56.78 63.50 12.33
CA GLN A 44 -55.75 63.50 11.28
C GLN A 44 -54.41 64.06 11.78
N LYS A 45 -54.44 65.18 12.53
CA LYS A 45 -53.24 65.71 13.19
C LYS A 45 -52.65 64.69 14.16
N HIS A 46 -53.46 64.06 15.03
CA HIS A 46 -52.96 63.03 15.94
C HIS A 46 -52.38 61.81 15.22
N SER A 47 -53.01 61.35 14.13
CA SER A 47 -52.48 60.25 13.31
C SER A 47 -51.16 60.61 12.63
N THR A 48 -51.04 61.84 12.11
CA THR A 48 -49.79 62.38 11.56
C THR A 48 -48.69 62.37 12.61
N TRP A 49 -48.98 62.86 13.82
CA TRP A 49 -48.01 62.89 14.92
C TRP A 49 -47.60 61.48 15.37
N LEU A 50 -48.55 60.54 15.43
CA LEU A 50 -48.26 59.13 15.74
C LEU A 50 -47.40 58.49 14.65
N TYR A 51 -47.71 58.73 13.37
CA TYR A 51 -46.94 58.22 12.23
C TYR A 51 -45.51 58.76 12.24
N VAL A 52 -45.33 60.07 12.39
CA VAL A 52 -44.00 60.71 12.45
C VAL A 52 -43.21 60.18 13.65
N PHE A 53 -43.85 60.01 14.81
CA PHE A 53 -43.20 59.44 15.99
C PHE A 53 -42.74 57.99 15.74
N LEU A 54 -43.61 57.13 15.19
CA LEU A 54 -43.27 55.74 14.86
C LEU A 54 -42.20 55.65 13.77
N PHE A 55 -42.22 56.55 12.78
CA PHE A 55 -41.22 56.62 11.71
C PHE A 55 -39.85 57.05 12.25
N ILE A 56 -39.81 58.01 13.18
CA ILE A 56 -38.57 58.38 13.87
C ILE A 56 -38.05 57.20 14.70
N ILE A 57 -38.92 56.47 15.39
CA ILE A 57 -38.53 55.27 16.14
C ILE A 57 -37.98 54.19 15.21
N SER A 58 -38.61 53.91 14.07
CA SER A 58 -38.14 52.88 13.15
C SER A 58 -36.79 53.24 12.54
N LEU A 59 -36.59 54.51 12.16
CA LEU A 59 -35.28 55.02 11.70
C LEU A 59 -34.22 54.92 12.80
N TYR A 60 -34.58 55.23 14.05
CA TYR A 60 -33.68 55.10 15.20
C TYR A 60 -33.27 53.64 15.41
N VAL A 61 -34.21 52.70 15.38
CA VAL A 61 -33.93 51.27 15.51
C VAL A 61 -33.02 50.77 14.38
N LEU A 62 -33.30 51.14 13.13
CA LEU A 62 -32.46 50.78 11.97
C LEU A 62 -31.03 51.34 12.10
N PHE A 63 -30.90 52.58 12.54
CA PHE A 63 -29.61 53.22 12.77
C PHE A 63 -28.80 52.49 13.85
N PHE A 64 -29.44 52.10 14.95
CA PHE A 64 -28.79 51.33 16.01
C PHE A 64 -28.40 49.93 15.56
N ILE A 65 -29.23 49.24 14.77
CA ILE A 65 -28.88 47.93 14.21
C ILE A 65 -27.66 48.04 13.27
N ALA A 66 -27.62 49.07 12.43
CA ALA A 66 -26.48 49.32 11.54
C ALA A 66 -25.19 49.64 12.33
N LEU A 67 -25.28 50.39 13.42
CA LEU A 67 -24.14 50.69 14.30
C LEU A 67 -23.65 49.49 15.11
N LEU A 68 -24.58 48.64 15.56
CA LEU A 68 -24.27 47.47 16.39
C LEU A 68 -23.90 46.23 15.56
N SER A 69 -24.04 46.29 14.24
CA SER A 69 -23.64 45.19 13.36
C SER A 69 -22.11 45.00 13.45
N PRO A 70 -21.63 43.88 14.01
CA PRO A 70 -20.20 43.66 14.17
C PRO A 70 -19.53 43.60 12.80
N THR A 71 -18.50 44.42 12.60
CA THR A 71 -17.66 44.36 11.42
C THR A 71 -16.55 43.33 11.66
N SER A 72 -16.59 42.21 10.95
CA SER A 72 -15.48 41.26 10.95
C SER A 72 -14.36 41.81 10.06
N ARG A 73 -13.11 41.71 10.55
CA ARG A 73 -11.92 42.08 9.79
C ARG A 73 -11.07 40.83 9.59
N ILE A 74 -10.73 40.54 8.33
CA ILE A 74 -9.80 39.47 7.99
C ILE A 74 -8.38 39.98 8.19
N ILE A 75 -7.58 39.26 8.98
CA ILE A 75 -6.16 39.52 9.19
C ILE A 75 -5.38 38.39 8.51
N THR A 76 -4.42 38.73 7.66
CA THR A 76 -3.58 37.76 6.95
C THR A 76 -2.20 37.68 7.58
N ILE A 77 -1.74 36.46 7.87
CA ILE A 77 -0.42 36.17 8.43
C ILE A 77 0.34 35.32 7.40
N SER A 78 1.47 35.82 6.89
CA SER A 78 2.18 35.21 5.76
C SER A 78 3.33 34.27 6.15
N ASN A 79 3.79 34.31 7.40
CA ASN A 79 4.84 33.42 7.92
C ASN A 79 4.34 32.74 9.19
N LEU A 80 3.80 31.54 9.01
CA LEU A 80 3.33 30.72 10.10
C LEU A 80 4.48 29.85 10.60
N THR A 81 4.89 30.03 11.86
CA THR A 81 5.80 29.09 12.54
C THR A 81 4.99 28.02 13.26
N PRO A 82 5.54 26.81 13.51
CA PRO A 82 4.80 25.76 14.22
C PRO A 82 4.23 26.23 15.57
N LEU A 83 5.05 26.95 16.34
CA LEU A 83 4.64 27.48 17.64
C LEU A 83 3.54 28.56 17.54
N LEU A 84 3.54 29.37 16.48
CA LEU A 84 2.49 30.35 16.23
C LEU A 84 1.20 29.68 15.73
N TYR A 85 1.32 28.61 14.94
CA TYR A 85 0.18 27.77 14.54
C TYR A 85 -0.51 27.17 15.76
N ASP A 86 0.23 26.51 16.65
CA ASP A 86 -0.34 25.87 17.83
C ASP A 86 -1.10 26.88 18.72
N GLN A 87 -0.53 28.07 18.89
CA GLN A 87 -1.15 29.17 19.64
C GLN A 87 -2.46 29.64 18.99
N LEU A 88 -2.44 29.93 17.69
CA LEU A 88 -3.59 30.46 16.97
C LEU A 88 -4.70 29.42 16.83
N HIS A 89 -4.33 28.17 16.56
CA HIS A 89 -5.27 27.06 16.45
C HIS A 89 -5.98 26.83 17.79
N HIS A 90 -5.27 26.92 18.92
CA HIS A 90 -5.87 26.81 20.25
C HIS A 90 -6.80 28.00 20.60
N GLU A 91 -6.44 29.21 20.21
CA GLU A 91 -7.15 30.44 20.62
C GLU A 91 -8.37 30.77 19.73
N HIS A 92 -8.37 30.33 18.48
CA HIS A 92 -9.35 30.74 17.46
C HIS A 92 -9.92 29.58 16.63
N ASP A 93 -10.01 28.39 17.24
CA ASP A 93 -10.51 27.19 16.60
C ASP A 93 -11.86 27.43 15.88
N GLY A 94 -11.97 26.97 14.62
CA GLY A 94 -13.15 27.13 13.76
C GLY A 94 -13.31 28.47 13.00
N THR A 95 -12.46 29.47 13.21
CA THR A 95 -12.51 30.75 12.45
C THR A 95 -11.30 31.01 11.55
N LEU A 96 -10.28 30.15 11.65
CA LEU A 96 -9.04 30.25 10.89
C LEU A 96 -9.11 29.41 9.62
N SER A 97 -8.58 29.95 8.52
CA SER A 97 -8.29 29.19 7.29
C SER A 97 -6.80 29.30 7.01
N TYR A 98 -6.17 28.15 6.77
CA TYR A 98 -4.73 28.01 6.56
C TYR A 98 -4.45 27.61 5.11
N PRO A 99 -4.58 28.52 4.14
CA PRO A 99 -4.36 28.17 2.74
C PRO A 99 -2.87 27.86 2.50
N CYS A 100 -2.62 26.79 1.75
CA CYS A 100 -1.26 26.41 1.36
C CYS A 100 -0.72 27.35 0.27
N SER A 101 0.57 27.65 0.33
CA SER A 101 1.26 28.42 -0.72
C SER A 101 1.46 27.60 -2.01
N SER A 102 1.58 26.28 -1.87
CA SER A 102 1.59 25.30 -2.96
C SER A 102 0.51 24.27 -2.72
N ILE A 103 -0.27 23.96 -3.76
CA ILE A 103 -1.32 22.94 -3.70
C ILE A 103 -0.76 21.51 -3.81
N THR A 104 0.47 21.36 -4.28
CA THR A 104 1.15 20.07 -4.44
C THR A 104 2.45 20.05 -3.64
N ILE A 105 2.61 19.03 -2.82
CA ILE A 105 3.83 18.81 -2.02
C ILE A 105 4.34 17.39 -2.31
N PRO A 106 5.56 17.21 -2.83
CA PRO A 106 6.12 15.88 -3.08
C PRO A 106 6.35 15.11 -1.78
N TYR A 107 6.02 13.82 -1.77
CA TYR A 107 6.24 12.95 -0.61
C TYR A 107 7.72 12.91 -0.18
N SER A 108 8.64 13.01 -1.15
CA SER A 108 10.09 13.07 -0.89
C SER A 108 10.55 14.22 0.00
N THR A 109 9.68 15.23 0.26
CA THR A 109 10.01 16.35 1.15
C THR A 109 9.80 16.05 2.63
N PHE A 110 8.95 15.07 2.97
CA PHE A 110 8.59 14.75 4.36
C PHE A 110 8.62 13.24 4.68
N VAL A 111 8.73 12.35 3.69
CA VAL A 111 8.84 10.90 3.87
C VAL A 111 10.27 10.43 3.56
N THR A 112 10.87 9.70 4.51
CA THR A 112 12.14 9.00 4.31
C THR A 112 11.90 7.49 4.35
N ASN A 113 12.27 6.78 3.30
CA ASN A 113 12.09 5.34 3.20
C ASN A 113 13.39 4.60 3.53
N MET A 114 13.31 3.57 4.38
CA MET A 114 14.41 2.63 4.62
C MET A 114 13.91 1.22 4.32
N VAL A 115 14.60 0.51 3.42
CA VAL A 115 14.28 -0.87 3.06
C VAL A 115 15.44 -1.77 3.45
N SER A 116 15.11 -2.88 4.11
CA SER A 116 16.04 -3.96 4.39
C SER A 116 15.59 -5.23 3.69
N PHE A 117 16.44 -5.76 2.82
CA PHE A 117 16.24 -7.08 2.22
C PHE A 117 16.69 -8.18 3.16
N HIS A 118 16.26 -9.41 2.89
CA HIS A 118 16.73 -10.59 3.61
C HIS A 118 18.26 -10.68 3.53
N PRO A 119 18.99 -11.03 4.62
CA PRO A 119 20.46 -10.99 4.63
C PRO A 119 21.12 -11.83 3.54
N VAL A 120 20.49 -12.94 3.13
CA VAL A 120 20.95 -13.75 1.99
C VAL A 120 21.07 -12.92 0.71
N CYS A 121 20.07 -12.09 0.41
CA CYS A 121 20.03 -11.27 -0.81
C CYS A 121 21.07 -10.14 -0.83
N SER A 122 21.65 -9.78 0.32
CA SER A 122 22.71 -8.78 0.46
C SER A 122 24.08 -9.40 0.78
N SER A 123 24.18 -10.73 0.75
CA SER A 123 25.40 -11.49 1.06
C SER A 123 26.08 -12.05 -0.19
N GLY A 124 27.26 -12.65 0.00
CA GLY A 124 27.95 -13.40 -1.05
C GLY A 124 27.19 -14.66 -1.52
N PHE A 125 26.16 -15.13 -0.81
CA PHE A 125 25.43 -16.36 -1.15
C PHE A 125 24.61 -16.28 -2.45
N VAL A 126 24.42 -15.08 -3.00
CA VAL A 126 23.76 -14.87 -4.30
C VAL A 126 24.75 -14.36 -5.37
N SER A 127 26.04 -14.35 -5.06
CA SER A 127 27.10 -13.99 -6.01
C SER A 127 27.31 -15.11 -7.03
N ARG A 128 27.81 -14.74 -8.21
CA ARG A 128 28.08 -15.72 -9.26
C ARG A 128 29.20 -16.68 -8.85
N GLU A 129 30.20 -16.17 -8.13
CA GLU A 129 31.32 -16.96 -7.61
C GLU A 129 30.83 -18.06 -6.66
N TRP A 130 29.92 -17.71 -5.73
CA TRP A 130 29.30 -18.68 -4.83
C TRP A 130 28.50 -19.74 -5.58
N ILE A 131 27.65 -19.32 -6.52
CA ILE A 131 26.79 -20.22 -7.30
C ILE A 131 27.64 -21.17 -8.16
N GLU A 132 28.65 -20.65 -8.86
CA GLU A 132 29.56 -21.46 -9.68
C GLU A 132 30.34 -22.48 -8.83
N GLY A 133 30.60 -22.17 -7.56
CA GLY A 133 31.20 -23.12 -6.62
C GLY A 133 30.37 -24.39 -6.36
N PHE A 134 29.06 -24.37 -6.60
CA PHE A 134 28.19 -25.55 -6.50
C PHE A 134 28.11 -26.39 -7.78
N TYR A 135 28.73 -25.94 -8.88
CA TYR A 135 28.68 -26.69 -10.13
C TYR A 135 29.49 -27.98 -10.03
N LEU A 136 28.84 -29.12 -10.25
CA LEU A 136 29.47 -30.44 -10.29
C LEU A 136 29.08 -31.17 -11.59
N PRO A 137 30.06 -31.57 -12.44
CA PRO A 137 29.77 -32.28 -13.70
C PRO A 137 29.02 -33.61 -13.52
N VAL A 138 29.16 -34.23 -12.35
CA VAL A 138 28.57 -35.53 -11.99
C VAL A 138 27.40 -35.40 -11.01
N ALA A 139 26.79 -34.22 -10.91
CA ALA A 139 25.65 -33.97 -10.02
C ALA A 139 24.50 -34.96 -10.24
N ASN A 140 24.26 -35.39 -11.49
CA ASN A 140 23.23 -36.36 -11.87
C ASN A 140 23.55 -37.83 -11.51
N ALA A 141 24.69 -38.10 -10.86
CA ALA A 141 25.01 -39.44 -10.33
C ALA A 141 24.44 -39.67 -8.92
N TYR A 142 23.76 -38.68 -8.35
CA TYR A 142 23.15 -38.72 -7.03
C TYR A 142 21.63 -38.58 -7.11
N LEU A 143 20.96 -38.89 -6.00
CA LEU A 143 19.50 -38.76 -5.91
C LEU A 143 19.06 -37.29 -5.88
N LEU A 144 17.76 -37.11 -6.08
CA LEU A 144 17.07 -35.82 -6.14
C LEU A 144 17.20 -34.97 -4.86
N ASP A 145 17.36 -35.62 -3.72
CA ASP A 145 17.53 -35.02 -2.39
C ASP A 145 19.00 -34.84 -2.00
N ASP A 146 19.93 -35.36 -2.82
CA ASP A 146 21.33 -35.04 -2.65
C ASP A 146 21.55 -33.56 -3.00
N PHE A 147 22.17 -32.84 -2.08
CA PHE A 147 22.39 -31.42 -2.24
C PHE A 147 23.30 -31.13 -3.43
N ARG A 148 24.19 -32.04 -3.82
CA ARG A 148 25.02 -31.92 -5.06
C ARG A 148 24.19 -31.88 -6.33
N THR A 149 23.03 -32.54 -6.34
CA THR A 149 22.14 -32.58 -7.49
C THR A 149 21.42 -31.24 -7.69
N THR A 150 21.08 -30.55 -6.61
CA THR A 150 20.12 -29.44 -6.66
C THR A 150 20.71 -28.09 -6.26
N ALA A 151 21.79 -28.03 -5.48
CA ALA A 151 22.31 -26.79 -4.88
C ALA A 151 22.55 -25.68 -5.89
N PHE A 152 23.22 -25.96 -7.01
CA PHE A 152 23.46 -24.95 -8.06
C PHE A 152 22.16 -24.28 -8.51
N SER A 153 21.13 -25.07 -8.87
CA SER A 153 19.83 -24.51 -9.29
C SER A 153 19.10 -23.78 -8.18
N GLN A 154 19.27 -24.20 -6.93
CA GLN A 154 18.63 -23.56 -5.80
C GLN A 154 19.23 -22.17 -5.58
N PHE A 155 20.57 -22.03 -5.62
CA PHE A 155 21.22 -20.72 -5.47
C PHE A 155 21.04 -19.82 -6.69
N GLU A 156 21.02 -20.36 -7.92
CA GLU A 156 20.62 -19.61 -9.12
C GLU A 156 19.22 -19.02 -8.96
N LEU A 157 18.25 -19.84 -8.54
CA LEU A 157 16.88 -19.38 -8.34
C LEU A 157 16.79 -18.38 -7.17
N LEU A 158 17.51 -18.62 -6.08
CA LEU A 158 17.56 -17.71 -4.94
C LEU A 158 18.10 -16.33 -5.33
N ALA A 159 19.16 -16.29 -6.15
CA ALA A 159 19.70 -15.06 -6.70
C ALA A 159 18.68 -14.35 -7.62
N ALA A 160 17.99 -15.09 -8.48
CA ALA A 160 16.93 -14.55 -9.32
C ALA A 160 15.77 -13.97 -8.48
N LEU A 161 15.32 -14.68 -7.44
CA LEU A 161 14.27 -14.21 -6.52
C LEU A 161 14.70 -12.95 -5.75
N CYS A 162 15.96 -12.88 -5.31
CA CYS A 162 16.53 -11.69 -4.70
C CYS A 162 16.57 -10.50 -5.67
N SER A 163 16.96 -10.72 -6.92
CA SER A 163 16.96 -9.67 -7.96
C SER A 163 15.54 -9.16 -8.22
N VAL A 164 14.57 -10.07 -8.41
CA VAL A 164 13.17 -9.70 -8.66
C VAL A 164 12.58 -8.94 -7.47
N SER A 165 12.88 -9.38 -6.25
CA SER A 165 12.42 -8.70 -5.03
C SER A 165 12.98 -7.29 -4.95
N ASN A 166 14.25 -7.10 -5.31
CA ASN A 166 14.88 -5.78 -5.37
C ASN A 166 14.21 -4.89 -6.42
N ASP A 167 13.95 -5.40 -7.62
CA ASP A 167 13.30 -4.64 -8.69
C ASP A 167 11.88 -4.20 -8.30
N ILE A 168 11.08 -5.11 -7.72
CA ILE A 168 9.72 -4.81 -7.26
C ILE A 168 9.74 -3.71 -6.20
N VAL A 169 10.61 -3.84 -5.19
CA VAL A 169 10.67 -2.87 -4.09
C VAL A 169 11.24 -1.54 -4.56
N SER A 170 12.31 -1.55 -5.37
CA SER A 170 12.90 -0.33 -5.93
C SER A 170 11.89 0.45 -6.79
N LYS A 171 11.09 -0.26 -7.60
CA LYS A 171 10.00 0.35 -8.36
C LYS A 171 8.94 0.97 -7.44
N ALA A 172 8.53 0.25 -6.40
CA ALA A 172 7.56 0.77 -5.44
C ALA A 172 8.06 2.02 -4.70
N LEU A 173 9.35 2.07 -4.34
CA LEU A 173 9.97 3.25 -3.74
C LEU A 173 9.96 4.46 -4.69
N LEU A 174 10.24 4.25 -5.97
CA LEU A 174 10.14 5.31 -6.98
C LEU A 174 8.70 5.82 -7.11
N ASP A 175 7.71 4.93 -7.07
CA ASP A 175 6.29 5.30 -7.13
C ASP A 175 5.88 6.14 -5.91
N ILE A 176 6.38 5.82 -4.71
CA ILE A 176 6.18 6.63 -3.49
C ILE A 176 6.87 8.00 -3.62
N GLN A 177 8.12 8.05 -4.09
CA GLN A 177 8.86 9.31 -4.22
C GLN A 177 8.23 10.27 -5.24
N ASN A 178 7.58 9.73 -6.27
CA ASN A 178 6.88 10.50 -7.29
C ASN A 178 5.46 10.92 -6.88
N LYS A 179 4.91 10.38 -5.78
CA LYS A 179 3.61 10.79 -5.26
C LYS A 179 3.68 12.20 -4.67
N GLN A 180 2.56 12.90 -4.80
CA GLN A 180 2.36 14.24 -4.29
C GLN A 180 1.09 14.24 -3.45
N ILE A 181 1.13 14.93 -2.32
CA ILE A 181 -0.09 15.28 -1.59
C ILE A 181 -0.69 16.53 -2.23
N VAL A 182 -2.00 16.51 -2.45
CA VAL A 182 -2.74 17.62 -3.04
C VAL A 182 -3.65 18.19 -1.97
N THR A 183 -3.35 19.40 -1.50
CA THR A 183 -4.16 20.06 -0.49
C THR A 183 -4.17 21.57 -0.69
N VAL A 184 -5.34 22.17 -0.52
CA VAL A 184 -5.53 23.62 -0.59
C VAL A 184 -5.37 24.28 0.78
N GLU A 185 -5.53 23.49 1.84
CA GLU A 185 -5.40 23.94 3.23
C GLU A 185 -4.34 23.11 3.97
N LEU A 186 -3.81 23.68 5.05
CA LEU A 186 -2.88 22.99 5.93
C LEU A 186 -3.56 21.75 6.52
N LEU A 187 -2.90 20.60 6.37
CA LEU A 187 -3.34 19.34 6.97
C LEU A 187 -2.72 19.19 8.35
N GLU A 188 -3.44 18.53 9.25
CA GLU A 188 -2.91 18.12 10.55
C GLU A 188 -1.88 17.00 10.37
N GLU A 189 -0.98 16.87 11.34
CA GLU A 189 0.06 15.83 11.31
C GLU A 189 -0.55 14.43 11.28
N GLU A 190 -1.65 14.21 12.02
CA GLU A 190 -2.38 12.94 12.05
C GLU A 190 -2.94 12.56 10.67
N ASP A 191 -3.51 13.53 9.93
CA ASP A 191 -4.02 13.30 8.59
C ASP A 191 -2.91 12.91 7.60
N ILE A 192 -1.75 13.57 7.71
CA ILE A 192 -0.57 13.25 6.90
C ILE A 192 -0.09 11.84 7.22
N GLN A 193 -0.01 11.50 8.51
CA GLN A 193 0.42 10.17 8.95
C GLN A 193 -0.54 9.08 8.44
N LEU A 194 -1.85 9.26 8.56
CA LEU A 194 -2.85 8.32 8.06
C LEU A 194 -2.74 8.11 6.54
N GLN A 195 -2.49 9.17 5.77
CA GLN A 195 -2.28 9.06 4.33
C GLN A 195 -1.00 8.30 3.97
N VAL A 196 0.09 8.55 4.70
CA VAL A 196 1.37 7.84 4.50
C VAL A 196 1.24 6.37 4.87
N GLU A 197 0.59 6.05 5.99
CA GLU A 197 0.34 4.68 6.43
C GLU A 197 -0.50 3.91 5.41
N ALA A 198 -1.61 4.48 4.94
CA ALA A 198 -2.44 3.87 3.90
C ALA A 198 -1.69 3.64 2.58
N MET A 199 -0.76 4.54 2.23
CA MET A 199 0.12 4.33 1.07
C MET A 199 1.06 3.14 1.29
N VAL A 200 1.71 3.07 2.45
CA VAL A 200 2.65 1.99 2.77
C VAL A 200 1.93 0.65 2.73
N GLU A 201 0.73 0.57 3.31
CA GLU A 201 -0.10 -0.64 3.24
C GLU A 201 -0.45 -1.04 1.81
N LEU A 202 -0.85 -0.08 0.97
CA LEU A 202 -1.15 -0.32 -0.44
C LEU A 202 0.07 -0.86 -1.20
N VAL A 203 1.25 -0.29 -0.94
CA VAL A 203 2.50 -0.72 -1.57
C VAL A 203 2.89 -2.13 -1.15
N LEU A 204 2.81 -2.43 0.15
CA LEU A 204 3.09 -3.77 0.67
C LEU A 204 2.13 -4.81 0.08
N ALA A 205 0.83 -4.50 0.06
CA ALA A 205 -0.18 -5.37 -0.52
C ALA A 205 0.05 -5.62 -2.02
N THR A 206 0.43 -4.57 -2.76
CA THR A 206 0.70 -4.66 -4.20
C THR A 206 1.96 -5.48 -4.48
N ALA A 207 3.05 -5.25 -3.74
CA ALA A 207 4.29 -6.02 -3.87
C ALA A 207 4.05 -7.51 -3.55
N HIS A 208 3.33 -7.80 -2.46
CA HIS A 208 2.95 -9.16 -2.10
C HIS A 208 2.12 -9.84 -3.20
N ALA A 209 1.13 -9.13 -3.77
CA ALA A 209 0.31 -9.66 -4.85
C ALA A 209 1.12 -9.94 -6.13
N GLN A 210 2.07 -9.07 -6.48
CA GLN A 210 2.96 -9.28 -7.64
C GLN A 210 3.86 -10.50 -7.44
N VAL A 211 4.50 -10.64 -6.28
CA VAL A 211 5.33 -11.81 -5.96
C VAL A 211 4.50 -13.08 -5.98
N THR A 212 3.34 -13.09 -5.33
CA THR A 212 2.44 -14.25 -5.32
C THR A 212 2.01 -14.64 -6.72
N SER A 213 1.62 -13.66 -7.54
CA SER A 213 1.22 -13.89 -8.93
C SER A 213 2.37 -14.46 -9.76
N LEU A 214 3.58 -13.94 -9.60
CA LEU A 214 4.77 -14.46 -10.27
C LEU A 214 5.05 -15.92 -9.87
N LEU A 215 5.07 -16.21 -8.57
CA LEU A 215 5.30 -17.57 -8.06
C LEU A 215 4.26 -18.54 -8.64
N GLN A 216 2.97 -18.19 -8.56
CA GLN A 216 1.88 -19.00 -9.11
C GLN A 216 2.03 -19.19 -10.63
N HIS A 217 2.44 -18.15 -11.36
CA HIS A 217 2.65 -18.24 -12.80
C HIS A 217 3.78 -19.21 -13.16
N VAL A 218 4.92 -19.14 -12.45
CA VAL A 218 6.03 -20.08 -12.63
C VAL A 218 5.59 -21.50 -12.31
N GLN A 219 4.84 -21.70 -11.21
CA GLN A 219 4.28 -22.99 -10.84
C GLN A 219 3.33 -23.57 -11.90
N MET A 220 2.43 -22.75 -12.41
CA MET A 220 1.54 -23.15 -13.50
C MET A 220 2.33 -23.49 -14.77
N MET A 221 3.34 -22.69 -15.11
CA MET A 221 4.16 -22.88 -16.30
C MET A 221 4.83 -24.25 -16.30
N TYR A 222 5.51 -24.65 -15.23
CA TYR A 222 6.22 -25.93 -15.23
C TYR A 222 5.28 -27.14 -15.07
N ARG A 223 4.12 -27.00 -14.39
CA ARG A 223 3.14 -28.09 -14.25
C ARG A 223 2.39 -28.37 -15.54
N SER A 224 1.95 -27.32 -16.24
CA SER A 224 1.15 -27.46 -17.45
C SER A 224 1.96 -27.79 -18.70
N ASN A 225 3.22 -27.34 -18.76
CA ASN A 225 4.07 -27.51 -19.94
C ASN A 225 5.11 -28.62 -19.81
N THR A 226 5.17 -29.34 -18.67
CA THR A 226 6.16 -30.41 -18.42
C THR A 226 7.60 -29.97 -18.73
N LEU A 227 7.94 -28.72 -18.40
CA LEU A 227 9.25 -28.15 -18.73
C LEU A 227 10.34 -28.89 -17.99
N VAL A 228 11.36 -29.37 -18.72
CA VAL A 228 12.52 -30.02 -18.12
C VAL A 228 13.32 -28.97 -17.35
N SER A 229 13.49 -29.19 -16.05
CA SER A 229 14.39 -28.41 -15.20
C SER A 229 15.83 -28.54 -15.69
N ALA A 230 16.65 -27.52 -15.47
CA ALA A 230 18.04 -27.50 -15.96
C ALA A 230 18.88 -28.71 -15.51
N PHE A 231 18.52 -29.34 -14.38
CA PHE A 231 19.21 -30.50 -13.80
C PHE A 231 18.52 -31.83 -14.07
N GLY A 232 17.42 -31.85 -14.83
CA GLY A 232 16.72 -33.09 -15.16
C GLY A 232 15.99 -33.74 -13.98
N THR A 233 15.90 -33.07 -12.82
CA THR A 233 15.25 -33.60 -11.60
C THR A 233 13.77 -33.91 -11.78
N ASN A 234 13.16 -33.40 -12.85
CA ASN A 234 11.75 -33.63 -13.19
C ASN A 234 11.55 -34.25 -14.60
N ALA A 235 12.62 -34.70 -15.27
CA ALA A 235 12.50 -35.50 -16.49
C ALA A 235 13.69 -36.44 -16.73
N VAL A 236 13.41 -37.63 -17.25
CA VAL A 236 14.41 -38.61 -17.67
C VAL A 236 14.57 -38.55 -19.19
N VAL A 237 15.82 -38.47 -19.65
CA VAL A 237 16.17 -38.64 -21.05
C VAL A 237 16.58 -40.09 -21.30
N GLN A 238 15.78 -40.81 -22.09
CA GLN A 238 16.08 -42.18 -22.50
C GLN A 238 16.64 -42.18 -23.93
N ILE A 239 17.85 -42.71 -24.09
CA ILE A 239 18.52 -42.84 -25.38
C ILE A 239 18.48 -44.32 -25.77
N GLY A 240 17.60 -44.66 -26.71
CA GLY A 240 17.52 -46.00 -27.31
C GLY A 240 18.39 -46.13 -28.56
N SER A 241 18.44 -47.33 -29.13
CA SER A 241 19.13 -47.64 -30.39
C SER A 241 18.42 -47.02 -31.61
N GLY A 242 18.39 -45.68 -31.69
CA GLY A 242 17.84 -44.90 -32.80
C GLY A 242 16.80 -43.85 -32.43
N SER A 243 16.42 -43.72 -31.16
CA SER A 243 15.45 -42.71 -30.69
C SER A 243 15.89 -42.09 -29.37
N VAL A 244 15.61 -40.80 -29.21
CA VAL A 244 15.69 -40.09 -27.93
C VAL A 244 14.26 -39.81 -27.50
N SER A 245 13.87 -40.30 -26.33
CA SER A 245 12.59 -39.97 -25.71
C SER A 245 12.82 -39.27 -24.39
N ILE A 246 12.12 -38.14 -24.20
CA ILE A 246 12.07 -37.42 -22.93
C ILE A 246 10.77 -37.83 -22.25
N SER A 247 10.88 -38.27 -21.00
CA SER A 247 9.74 -38.63 -20.17
C SER A 247 9.78 -37.78 -18.91
N SER A 248 8.73 -37.01 -18.61
CA SER A 248 8.60 -36.37 -17.29
C SER A 248 8.71 -37.46 -16.22
N THR A 249 9.46 -37.27 -15.14
CA THR A 249 9.77 -38.33 -14.16
C THR A 249 8.63 -39.29 -13.88
N TYR A 250 8.92 -40.57 -14.08
CA TYR A 250 8.08 -41.71 -13.76
C TYR A 250 8.80 -42.63 -12.79
N GLN A 251 7.99 -43.27 -11.94
CA GLN A 251 8.23 -44.51 -11.20
C GLN A 251 8.61 -44.37 -9.72
N VAL A 252 7.62 -44.67 -8.87
CA VAL A 252 7.85 -45.41 -7.63
C VAL A 252 8.05 -46.88 -8.03
N ASN A 253 9.11 -47.53 -7.58
CA ASN A 253 9.31 -48.98 -7.76
C ASN A 253 8.81 -49.71 -6.50
N PRO A 254 7.59 -50.27 -6.47
CA PRO A 254 7.25 -51.24 -5.45
C PRO A 254 7.70 -52.61 -5.96
N ASN A 255 8.96 -52.96 -5.66
CA ASN A 255 9.55 -54.30 -5.76
C ASN A 255 8.84 -55.33 -6.67
N ASN A 256 9.33 -55.48 -7.91
CA ASN A 256 9.45 -56.75 -8.64
C ASN A 256 8.32 -57.81 -8.58
N THR A 257 7.09 -57.44 -8.27
CA THR A 257 5.94 -58.34 -8.33
C THR A 257 4.74 -57.57 -8.84
N TYR A 258 4.31 -57.97 -10.03
CA TYR A 258 3.09 -57.56 -10.70
C TYR A 258 1.86 -57.82 -9.82
N SER A 259 1.55 -56.96 -8.84
CA SER A 259 0.20 -56.85 -8.28
C SER A 259 0.06 -55.75 -7.24
N LEU A 260 -0.86 -54.82 -7.56
CA LEU A 260 -1.56 -53.85 -6.72
C LEU A 260 -0.79 -52.61 -6.24
N GLY A 261 -0.92 -51.54 -7.04
CA GLY A 261 -0.91 -50.16 -6.54
C GLY A 261 0.39 -49.39 -6.71
N SER A 262 0.96 -49.38 -7.92
CA SER A 262 2.04 -48.45 -8.28
C SER A 262 1.52 -47.02 -8.32
N SER A 263 1.57 -46.30 -7.20
CA SER A 263 1.33 -44.86 -7.17
C SER A 263 2.53 -44.16 -7.79
N ALA A 264 2.54 -43.97 -9.12
CA ALA A 264 3.54 -43.13 -9.78
C ALA A 264 3.27 -41.67 -9.35
N LEU A 265 4.10 -41.11 -8.48
CA LEU A 265 4.02 -39.70 -8.13
C LEU A 265 4.82 -38.90 -9.15
N SER A 266 4.12 -38.35 -10.14
CA SER A 266 4.70 -37.37 -11.04
C SER A 266 5.04 -36.09 -10.27
N CYS A 267 6.16 -35.46 -10.60
CA CYS A 267 6.47 -34.10 -10.15
C CYS A 267 5.33 -33.10 -10.45
N THR A 268 4.47 -33.40 -11.43
CA THR A 268 3.32 -32.55 -11.78
C THR A 268 2.07 -32.77 -10.92
N GLU A 269 1.95 -33.91 -10.23
CA GLU A 269 0.74 -34.27 -9.47
C GLU A 269 0.80 -33.81 -8.01
N LYS A 270 1.99 -33.83 -7.39
CA LYS A 270 2.18 -33.42 -5.99
C LYS A 270 3.53 -32.75 -5.80
N ILE A 271 3.56 -31.64 -5.06
CA ILE A 271 4.82 -31.10 -4.55
C ILE A 271 5.38 -32.10 -3.55
N MET A 272 6.55 -32.63 -3.87
CA MET A 272 7.31 -33.48 -2.98
C MET A 272 8.64 -32.77 -2.74
N VAL A 273 9.00 -32.68 -1.46
CA VAL A 273 10.28 -32.17 -0.99
C VAL A 273 10.77 -33.11 0.11
N SER A 274 12.08 -33.30 0.19
CA SER A 274 12.72 -34.07 1.25
C SER A 274 13.91 -33.29 1.79
N PRO A 275 14.31 -33.48 3.06
CA PRO A 275 15.50 -32.81 3.60
C PRO A 275 16.71 -33.04 2.70
N ALA A 276 17.50 -31.99 2.47
CA ALA A 276 18.71 -32.09 1.67
C ALA A 276 19.79 -32.87 2.44
N VAL A 277 20.45 -33.80 1.75
CA VAL A 277 21.48 -34.66 2.33
C VAL A 277 22.67 -34.80 1.39
N PHE A 278 23.73 -35.45 1.87
CA PHE A 278 24.80 -35.97 1.03
C PHE A 278 24.84 -37.49 1.17
N TYR A 279 24.94 -38.20 0.05
CA TYR A 279 25.22 -39.63 0.03
C TYR A 279 26.74 -39.92 -0.03
N ALA A 280 27.20 -40.92 0.71
CA ALA A 280 28.61 -41.31 0.77
C ALA A 280 29.17 -41.78 -0.57
N GLN A 281 28.31 -42.33 -1.44
CA GLN A 281 28.68 -42.87 -2.75
C GLN A 281 27.62 -42.48 -3.79
N PRO A 282 28.01 -42.29 -5.07
CA PRO A 282 27.04 -42.18 -6.15
C PRO A 282 26.22 -43.46 -6.24
N LEU A 283 24.91 -43.35 -6.44
CA LEU A 283 24.04 -44.50 -6.63
C LEU A 283 24.04 -44.84 -8.14
N ASP A 284 24.78 -45.90 -8.46
CA ASP A 284 25.25 -46.39 -9.76
C ASP A 284 24.41 -46.05 -11.04
N THR A 285 24.99 -45.15 -11.84
CA THR A 285 25.16 -45.04 -13.31
C THR A 285 24.01 -45.06 -14.33
N ASN A 286 22.78 -45.42 -13.99
CA ASN A 286 21.68 -45.17 -14.93
C ASN A 286 21.24 -43.70 -14.86
N VAL A 287 21.23 -43.00 -15.99
CA VAL A 287 20.71 -41.62 -16.13
C VAL A 287 19.28 -41.47 -15.61
N ILE A 288 18.58 -42.57 -15.32
CA ILE A 288 17.22 -42.60 -14.81
C ILE A 288 17.18 -42.39 -13.29
N ASP A 289 18.24 -42.75 -12.56
CA ASP A 289 18.13 -42.99 -11.11
C ASP A 289 18.12 -41.71 -10.26
N HIS A 290 18.69 -40.61 -10.77
CA HIS A 290 18.65 -39.30 -10.11
C HIS A 290 17.25 -38.72 -9.93
N THR A 291 16.25 -39.33 -10.58
CA THR A 291 14.85 -38.92 -10.49
C THR A 291 14.02 -39.71 -9.48
N TYR A 292 14.62 -40.72 -8.83
CA TYR A 292 13.92 -41.51 -7.82
C TYR A 292 13.84 -40.79 -6.48
N TRP A 293 12.72 -41.02 -5.79
CA TRP A 293 12.53 -40.57 -4.41
C TRP A 293 13.19 -41.54 -3.42
N PRO A 294 14.01 -41.03 -2.47
CA PRO A 294 14.76 -41.85 -1.51
C PRO A 294 13.87 -42.72 -0.61
N VAL A 295 12.67 -42.21 -0.29
CA VAL A 295 11.66 -42.87 0.57
C VAL A 295 11.29 -44.27 0.05
N TYR A 296 11.59 -44.59 -1.20
CA TYR A 296 11.21 -45.84 -1.86
C TYR A 296 12.37 -46.75 -2.25
N TYR A 297 13.62 -46.31 -2.10
CA TYR A 297 14.73 -47.26 -2.00
C TYR A 297 14.64 -47.96 -0.65
N ASP A 298 15.08 -49.23 -0.51
CA ASP A 298 15.06 -49.96 0.77
C ASP A 298 15.64 -49.06 1.87
N VAL A 299 14.76 -48.56 2.72
CA VAL A 299 15.00 -47.44 3.65
C VAL A 299 16.09 -47.80 4.65
N ASN A 300 16.37 -49.09 4.83
CA ASN A 300 17.43 -49.60 5.68
C ASN A 300 18.82 -49.55 5.02
N ASN A 301 18.91 -49.50 3.69
CA ASN A 301 20.16 -49.54 2.93
C ASN A 301 20.55 -48.19 2.32
N VAL A 302 19.62 -47.23 2.19
CA VAL A 302 19.93 -45.87 1.71
C VAL A 302 20.16 -44.87 2.83
N ASN A 303 19.46 -44.99 3.96
CA ASN A 303 19.77 -44.16 5.13
C ASN A 303 21.16 -44.45 5.72
N SER A 304 21.66 -45.68 5.55
CA SER A 304 23.05 -46.04 5.91
C SER A 304 24.09 -45.41 4.98
N LEU A 305 23.68 -44.87 3.83
CA LEU A 305 24.53 -44.18 2.87
C LEU A 305 24.50 -42.66 3.05
N ILE A 306 23.61 -42.11 3.88
CA ILE A 306 23.61 -40.68 4.19
C ILE A 306 24.85 -40.37 5.02
N SER A 307 25.71 -39.51 4.49
CA SER A 307 26.96 -39.09 5.13
C SER A 307 26.82 -37.78 5.89
N ALA A 308 25.91 -36.89 5.48
CA ALA A 308 25.60 -35.64 6.17
C ALA A 308 24.22 -35.09 5.78
N SER A 309 23.62 -34.29 6.66
CA SER A 309 22.42 -33.47 6.36
C SER A 309 22.81 -32.02 6.10
N VAL A 310 21.98 -31.32 5.32
CA VAL A 310 22.12 -29.87 5.07
C VAL A 310 20.92 -29.18 5.69
N ASP A 311 21.09 -28.76 6.94
CA ASP A 311 19.98 -28.24 7.75
C ASP A 311 19.35 -27.00 7.10
N GLY A 312 18.02 -26.98 7.03
CA GLY A 312 17.27 -25.87 6.45
C GLY A 312 17.27 -25.82 4.92
N PHE A 313 17.87 -26.80 4.24
CA PHE A 313 17.71 -27.01 2.81
C PHE A 313 16.90 -28.29 2.53
N PHE A 314 16.19 -28.28 1.41
CA PHE A 314 15.44 -29.42 0.91
C PHE A 314 15.95 -29.79 -0.49
N GLY A 315 15.55 -30.96 -0.98
CA GLY A 315 15.68 -31.37 -2.39
C GLY A 315 14.32 -31.78 -2.94
N GLY A 316 14.18 -31.77 -4.26
CA GLY A 316 12.90 -31.95 -4.92
C GLY A 316 12.94 -31.76 -6.43
N CYS A 317 11.80 -31.99 -7.07
CA CYS A 317 11.70 -31.96 -8.54
C CYS A 317 11.95 -30.57 -9.14
N PHE A 318 11.43 -29.54 -8.47
CA PHE A 318 11.45 -28.18 -8.97
C PHE A 318 12.21 -27.30 -7.97
N PRO A 319 13.24 -26.57 -8.43
CA PRO A 319 14.00 -25.66 -7.56
C PRO A 319 13.12 -24.66 -6.82
N LEU A 320 12.02 -24.20 -7.44
CA LEU A 320 11.10 -23.25 -6.80
C LEU A 320 10.41 -23.81 -5.56
N ASP A 321 9.83 -25.01 -5.66
CA ASP A 321 9.13 -25.62 -4.54
C ASP A 321 10.10 -25.93 -3.39
N VAL A 322 11.33 -26.29 -3.73
CA VAL A 322 12.40 -26.61 -2.78
C VAL A 322 12.92 -25.36 -2.06
N VAL A 323 13.19 -24.28 -2.79
CA VAL A 323 13.63 -23.01 -2.22
C VAL A 323 12.54 -22.43 -1.31
N LEU A 324 11.27 -22.51 -1.72
CA LEU A 324 10.13 -22.05 -0.89
C LEU A 324 9.93 -22.89 0.38
N ALA A 325 10.32 -24.17 0.36
CA ALA A 325 10.27 -25.04 1.54
C ALA A 325 11.48 -24.87 2.48
N SER A 326 12.58 -24.29 1.98
CA SER A 326 13.84 -24.15 2.71
C SER A 326 13.83 -22.97 3.67
N THR A 327 14.42 -23.16 4.85
CA THR A 327 14.62 -22.10 5.86
C THR A 327 15.95 -21.36 5.68
N LEU A 328 16.88 -21.97 4.93
CA LEU A 328 18.24 -21.46 4.66
C LEU A 328 19.15 -21.38 5.91
N ASP A 329 18.80 -22.08 6.99
CA ASP A 329 19.51 -22.02 8.28
C ASP A 329 21.00 -22.40 8.15
N CYS A 330 21.34 -23.35 7.27
CA CYS A 330 22.73 -23.74 6.99
C CYS A 330 23.63 -22.54 6.66
N LEU A 331 23.10 -21.50 5.98
CA LEU A 331 23.86 -20.32 5.58
C LEU A 331 24.33 -19.46 6.76
N TYR A 332 23.75 -19.67 7.94
CA TYR A 332 24.08 -18.96 9.17
C TYR A 332 24.80 -19.86 10.19
N ASN A 333 25.12 -21.10 9.83
CA ASN A 333 25.76 -22.06 10.70
C ASN A 333 27.14 -22.46 10.14
N VAL A 334 28.20 -22.10 10.85
CA VAL A 334 29.59 -22.39 10.46
C VAL A 334 29.83 -23.88 10.24
N GLN A 335 29.27 -24.75 11.10
CA GLN A 335 29.43 -26.21 10.94
C GLN A 335 28.74 -26.71 9.67
N CYS A 336 27.60 -26.12 9.30
CA CYS A 336 26.92 -26.49 8.07
C CYS A 336 27.67 -26.00 6.83
N LEU A 337 28.21 -24.78 6.87
CA LEU A 337 29.08 -24.26 5.80
C LEU A 337 30.34 -25.13 5.61
N GLU A 338 30.95 -25.63 6.69
CA GLU A 338 32.06 -26.58 6.61
C GLU A 338 31.66 -27.88 5.89
N ILE A 339 30.44 -28.38 6.11
CA ILE A 339 29.90 -29.51 5.34
C ILE A 339 29.85 -29.14 3.85
N LEU A 340 29.33 -27.97 3.49
CA LEU A 340 29.28 -27.54 2.09
C LEU A 340 30.68 -27.48 1.45
N PHE A 341 31.67 -26.91 2.15
CA PHE A 341 33.05 -26.84 1.65
C PHE A 341 33.71 -28.21 1.45
N ASN A 342 33.32 -29.22 2.24
CA ASN A 342 33.80 -30.59 2.09
C ASN A 342 33.24 -31.28 0.83
N TYR A 343 31.97 -31.04 0.49
CA TYR A 343 31.33 -31.68 -0.66
C TYR A 343 31.42 -30.87 -1.96
N PHE A 344 31.73 -29.57 -1.87
CA PHE A 344 31.95 -28.69 -3.02
C PHE A 344 33.31 -28.00 -2.91
N PRO A 345 34.41 -28.67 -3.32
CA PRO A 345 35.76 -28.14 -3.16
C PRO A 345 36.00 -26.79 -3.86
N ALA A 346 35.23 -26.48 -4.91
CA ALA A 346 35.31 -25.21 -5.64
C ALA A 346 34.89 -24.01 -4.79
N LEU A 347 34.05 -24.19 -3.78
CA LEU A 347 33.68 -23.13 -2.85
C LEU A 347 34.85 -22.62 -2.02
N ASN A 348 35.93 -23.38 -1.86
CA ASN A 348 37.13 -22.91 -1.14
C ASN A 348 37.89 -21.78 -1.89
N GLN A 349 37.46 -21.47 -3.12
CA GLN A 349 38.05 -20.42 -3.96
C GLN A 349 37.23 -19.13 -3.96
N VAL A 350 36.08 -19.13 -3.27
CA VAL A 350 35.12 -18.03 -3.12
C VAL A 350 35.32 -17.40 -1.76
#